data_AF-A0A512M2G7-F1
#
_entry.id   AF-A0A512M2G7-F1
#
_cell.length_a   1.000
_cell.length_b   1.000
_cell.length_c   1.000
_cell.angle_alpha   90.00
_cell.angle_beta   90.00
_cell.angle_gamma   90.00
#
_symmetry.space_group_name_H-M   'P 1'
#
loop_
_entity.id
_entity.type
_entity.pdbx_description
1 polymer ?
#
loop_
_entity_poly.entity_id
_entity_poly.type
_entity_poly.pdbx_seq_one_letter_code
_entity_poly.pdbx_strand_id
1 'polypeptide(L)' 'MKRKTLGQWGDHVQIQAGKGQTGGAGWRCPFCDYTFEIAARDSQKSGIGLARLAFMDHMEATHGDLVAPAGRSKEQL' A
#
# COMPACT_ATOMS: atom_id res chain seq x y z
N MET A 1 -4.00 14.72 11.17
CA MET A 1 -4.44 13.44 10.54
C MET A 1 -4.36 12.32 11.58
N LYS A 2 -5.24 11.31 11.54
CA LYS A 2 -5.15 10.16 12.47
C LYS A 2 -4.07 9.18 11.96
N ARG A 3 -3.15 8.76 12.84
CA ARG A 3 -2.16 7.71 12.54
C ARG A 3 -2.88 6.36 12.37
N LYS A 4 -2.42 5.53 11.43
CA LYS A 4 -2.95 4.18 11.15
C LYS A 4 -1.79 3.18 11.04
N THR A 5 -2.06 1.90 11.30
CA THR A 5 -1.05 0.86 11.06
C THR A 5 -0.81 0.68 9.56
N LEU A 6 0.32 0.08 9.17
CA LEU A 6 0.61 -0.21 7.77
C LEU A 6 -0.49 -1.04 7.09
N GLY A 7 -1.04 -2.05 7.78
CA GLY A 7 -2.15 -2.84 7.25
C GLY A 7 -3.40 -1.99 6.95
N GLN A 8 -3.77 -1.10 7.88
CA GLN A 8 -4.88 -0.17 7.68
C GLN A 8 -4.64 0.83 6.54
N TRP A 9 -3.38 1.22 6.32
CA TRP A 9 -2.99 2.01 5.16
C TRP A 9 -3.11 1.18 3.87
N GLY A 10 -2.60 -0.05 3.86
CA GLY A 10 -2.71 -0.98 2.73
C GLY A 10 -4.14 -1.31 2.30
N ASP A 11 -5.13 -1.24 3.19
CA ASP A 11 -6.55 -1.38 2.83
C ASP A 11 -7.20 -0.10 2.30
N HIS A 12 -6.62 1.07 2.60
CA HIS A 12 -7.11 2.37 2.15
C HIS A 12 -6.65 2.75 0.73
N VAL A 13 -5.65 2.05 0.18
CA VAL A 13 -5.10 2.37 -1.13
C VAL A 13 -6.04 1.89 -2.26
N GLN A 14 -6.53 2.84 -3.06
CA GLN A 14 -7.30 2.54 -4.26
C GLN A 14 -6.34 2.23 -5.41
N ILE A 15 -6.09 0.94 -5.65
CA ILE A 15 -5.21 0.48 -6.72
C ILE A 15 -5.99 0.42 -8.03
N GLN A 16 -5.52 1.16 -9.03
CA GLN A 16 -6.06 1.07 -10.38
C GLN A 16 -5.30 -0.02 -11.14
N ALA A 17 -5.98 -1.13 -11.42
CA ALA A 17 -5.44 -2.14 -12.31
C ALA A 17 -5.64 -1.72 -13.77
N GLY A 18 -4.57 -1.72 -14.56
CA GLY A 18 -4.63 -1.48 -15.99
C GLY A 18 -5.41 -2.58 -16.70
N LYS A 19 -6.34 -2.21 -17.61
CA LYS A 19 -6.99 -3.15 -18.53
C LYS A 19 -6.03 -3.44 -19.70
N GLY A 20 -5.21 -4.48 -19.61
CA GLY A 20 -4.27 -4.88 -20.68
C GLY A 20 -3.50 -6.18 -20.41
N GLN A 21 -2.90 -6.76 -21.46
CA GLN A 21 -2.26 -8.11 -21.49
C GLN A 21 -1.14 -8.35 -20.46
N THR A 22 -0.64 -7.31 -19.81
CA THR A 22 0.28 -7.38 -18.67
C THR A 22 -0.34 -6.55 -17.55
N GLY A 23 -0.92 -7.20 -16.54
CA GLY A 23 -1.76 -6.58 -15.51
C GLY A 23 -0.99 -5.62 -14.61
N GLY A 24 -0.69 -4.41 -15.08
CA GLY A 24 -0.10 -3.35 -14.27
C GLY A 24 -1.06 -2.89 -13.17
N ALA A 25 -0.52 -2.53 -12.01
CA ALA A 25 -1.19 -1.88 -10.91
C ALA A 25 -0.53 -0.51 -10.66
N GLY A 26 -1.30 0.57 -10.84
CA GLY A 26 -0.87 1.92 -10.54
C GLY A 26 -1.58 2.47 -9.32
N TRP A 27 -0.88 3.25 -8.48
CA TRP A 27 -1.50 4.04 -7.42
C TRP A 27 -0.75 5.35 -7.17
N ARG A 28 -1.46 6.33 -6.62
CA ARG A 28 -0.90 7.62 -6.20
C ARG A 28 -0.99 7.75 -4.68
N CYS A 29 0.11 8.15 -4.06
CA CYS A 29 0.13 8.47 -2.63
C CYS A 29 -0.70 9.73 -2.35
N PRO A 30 -1.66 9.71 -1.42
CA PRO A 30 -2.50 10.88 -1.11
C PRO A 30 -1.79 11.94 -0.25
N PHE A 31 -0.55 11.69 0.20
CA PHE A 31 0.19 12.59 1.09
C PHE A 31 1.30 13.38 0.39
N CYS A 32 1.85 12.83 -0.69
CA CYS A 32 2.96 13.45 -1.42
C CYS A 32 2.79 13.42 -2.94
N ASP A 33 1.61 13.01 -3.44
CA ASP A 33 1.29 12.86 -4.86
C ASP A 33 2.23 11.95 -5.68
N TYR A 34 3.12 11.21 -5.00
CA TYR A 34 4.02 10.27 -5.64
C TYR A 34 3.24 9.12 -6.28
N THR A 35 3.47 8.87 -7.57
CA THR A 35 2.82 7.80 -8.33
C THR A 35 3.73 6.59 -8.41
N PHE A 36 3.18 5.43 -8.15
CA PHE A 36 3.84 4.15 -8.33
C PHE A 36 3.19 3.38 -9.47
N GLU A 37 4.02 2.72 -10.26
CA GLU A 37 3.59 1.85 -11.34
C GLU A 37 4.27 0.48 -11.16
N ILE A 38 3.49 -0.54 -10.84
CA ILE A 38 3.98 -1.92 -10.73
C ILE A 38 3.43 -2.73 -11.90
N ALA A 39 4.32 -3.28 -12.72
CA ALA A 39 3.96 -4.28 -13.69
C ALA A 39 3.72 -5.62 -12.99
N ALA A 40 2.46 -6.10 -12.89
CA ALA A 40 2.24 -7.48 -12.46
C ALA A 40 2.48 -8.41 -13.66
N ARG A 41 3.43 -9.33 -13.48
CA ARG A 41 3.80 -10.31 -14.51
C ARG A 41 2.84 -11.50 -14.58
N ASP A 42 2.14 -11.79 -13.48
CA ASP A 42 1.38 -13.05 -13.33
C ASP A 42 -0.13 -12.88 -13.33
N SER A 43 -0.65 -12.03 -12.44
CA SER A 43 -2.10 -11.83 -12.30
C SER A 43 -2.42 -10.46 -11.72
N GLN A 44 -3.62 -9.96 -12.01
CA GLN A 44 -4.13 -8.72 -11.41
C GLN A 44 -4.10 -8.75 -9.87
N LYS A 45 -4.40 -9.91 -9.27
CA LYS A 45 -4.38 -10.09 -7.81
C LYS A 45 -2.96 -9.95 -7.25
N SER A 46 -1.97 -10.54 -7.92
CA SER A 46 -0.55 -10.39 -7.54
C SER A 46 -0.09 -8.93 -7.68
N GLY A 47 -0.54 -8.23 -8.73
CA GLY A 47 -0.28 -6.80 -8.92
C GLY A 47 -0.82 -5.92 -7.81
N ILE A 48 -2.07 -6.18 -7.40
CA ILE A 48 -2.69 -5.48 -6.28
C ILE A 48 -1.93 -5.76 -4.97
N GLY A 49 -1.54 -7.01 -4.72
CA GLY A 49 -0.75 -7.37 -3.54
C GLY A 49 0.60 -6.65 -3.48
N LEU A 50 1.33 -6.63 -4.60
CA LEU A 50 2.60 -5.92 -4.72
C LEU A 50 2.44 -4.40 -4.54
N ALA A 51 1.39 -3.82 -5.11
CA ALA A 51 1.07 -2.40 -4.94
C ALA A 51 0.75 -2.04 -3.48
N ARG A 52 0.03 -2.90 -2.75
CA ARG A 52 -0.20 -2.70 -1.30
C ARG A 52 1.11 -2.75 -0.52
N LEU A 53 1.98 -3.71 -0.79
CA LEU A 53 3.28 -3.84 -0.12
C LEU A 53 4.15 -2.61 -0.33
N ALA A 54 4.32 -2.19 -1.59
CA ALA A 54 5.10 -1.00 -1.92
C ALA A 54 4.49 0.29 -1.34
N PHE A 55 3.16 0.38 -1.22
CA PHE A 55 2.54 1.51 -0.51
C PHE A 55 2.87 1.52 0.98
N MET A 56 2.82 0.36 1.65
CA MET A 56 3.18 0.25 3.07
C MET A 56 4.65 0.62 3.30
N ASP A 57 5.55 0.15 2.44
CA ASP A 57 6.97 0.49 2.47
C ASP A 57 7.20 2.01 2.31
N HIS A 58 6.53 2.64 1.34
CA HIS A 58 6.57 4.10 1.15
C HIS A 58 6.06 4.87 2.37
N MET A 59 4.95 4.42 2.95
CA MET A 59 4.39 5.06 4.15
C MET A 59 5.36 4.98 5.32
N GLU A 60 6.04 3.85 5.52
CA GLU A 60 7.06 3.71 6.57
C GLU A 60 8.28 4.61 6.30
N ALA A 61 8.79 4.62 5.07
CA ALA A 61 10.02 5.35 4.72
C ALA A 61 9.83 6.88 4.62
N THR A 62 8.69 7.34 4.10
CA THR A 62 8.45 8.76 3.77
C THR A 62 7.46 9.43 4.73
N HIS A 63 6.51 8.67 5.28
CA HIS A 63 5.42 9.18 6.12
C HIS A 63 5.36 8.46 7.46
N GLY A 64 6.52 8.12 8.03
CA GLY A 64 6.61 7.35 9.28
C GLY A 64 5.89 8.02 10.46
N ASP A 65 5.72 9.35 10.43
CA ASP A 65 4.92 10.09 11.42
C ASP A 65 3.41 9.75 11.35
N LEU A 66 2.91 9.33 10.19
CA LEU A 66 1.53 8.89 9.94
C LEU A 66 1.33 7.39 10.21
N VAL A 67 2.42 6.64 10.37
CA VAL A 67 2.39 5.21 10.67
C VAL A 67 2.34 5.02 12.19
N ALA A 68 1.23 4.47 12.67
CA ALA A 68 1.17 3.99 14.04
C ALA A 68 2.06 2.76 14.16
N PRO A 69 2.87 2.62 15.24
CA PRO A 69 3.58 1.38 15.50
C PRO A 69 2.55 0.25 15.50
N ALA A 70 2.90 -0.89 14.90
CA ALA A 70 2.07 -2.08 15.00
C ALA A 70 1.94 -2.41 16.48
N GLY A 71 0.83 -2.00 17.09
CA GLY A 71 0.53 -2.36 18.45
C GLY A 71 0.51 -3.88 18.48
N ARG A 72 1.50 -4.49 19.14
CA ARG A 72 1.31 -5.83 19.68
C ARG A 72 -0.04 -5.78 20.38
N SER A 73 -1.02 -6.54 19.90
CA SER A 73 -2.19 -6.86 20.69
C SER A 73 -1.65 -7.38 22.02
N LYS A 74 -1.68 -6.53 23.05
CA LYS A 74 -1.38 -6.94 24.43
C LYS A 74 -2.61 -7.64 24.99
N GLU A 75 -3.07 -8.71 24.37
CA GLU A 75 -4.15 -9.54 24.89
C GLU A 75 -3.93 -11.00 24.45
N GLN A 76 -2.95 -11.64 25.07
CA GLN A 76 -2.95 -13.09 25.33
C GLN A 76 -1.97 -13.31 26.49
N LEU A 77 -2.49 -13.12 27.70
CA LEU A 77 -1.89 -13.56 28.96
C LEU A 77 -2.96 -14.35 29.70
#